data_AF-A0A0R2N2S7-F1
#
_entry.id   AF-A0A0R2N2S7-F1
#
_cell.length_a   1.000
_cell.length_b   1.000
_cell.length_c   1.000
_cell.angle_alpha   90.00
_cell.angle_beta   90.00
_cell.angle_gamma   90.00
#
_symmetry.space_group_name_H-M   'P 1'
#
loop_
_entity.id
_entity.type
_entity.pdbx_description
1 polymer ?
#
loop_
_entity_poly.entity_id
_entity_poly.type
_entity_poly.pdbx_seq_one_letter_code
_entity_poly.pdbx_strand_id
1 'polypeptide(L)'
;MQGTGMLNSIFPQLRKIYKDDEKEFKRVAISNLEFYNTNPQPYPFVSSISLAMYDSGQNEEDTRAIKFALMGPLAGIGDALSQFGLAPVFSSIFASLALQGMTWAPIAFFLCLFGITFGVRSLMGYLGWKVGTSIIDTLSDRMASIAEIASTLGLTVIAGLSVSFVKVNLAWQYTQVIKGKTQVVAVQTILDKIMPFMLPILLTYFVYWLITKKKWTVYKIVILLFVAGVALSFLGVLK
;
A
#
# COMPACT_ATOMS: atom_id res chain seq x y z
N MET A 1 0.30 8.09 -17.18
CA MET A 1 1.28 7.07 -16.73
C MET A 1 0.62 5.71 -16.80
N GLN A 2 1.40 4.62 -16.91
CA GLN A 2 1.08 3.19 -17.14
C GLN A 2 -0.01 2.77 -18.18
N GLY A 3 -0.80 3.66 -18.76
CA GLY A 3 -1.85 3.32 -19.75
C GLY A 3 -1.35 2.51 -20.95
N THR A 4 -0.21 2.89 -21.54
CA THR A 4 0.44 2.11 -22.61
C THR A 4 0.87 0.72 -22.15
N GLY A 5 1.31 0.59 -20.89
CA GLY A 5 1.65 -0.70 -20.29
C GLY A 5 0.43 -1.59 -20.11
N MET A 6 -0.69 -0.99 -19.68
CA MET A 6 -1.99 -1.66 -19.57
C MET A 6 -2.46 -2.18 -20.90
N LEU A 7 -2.47 -1.33 -21.92
CA LEU A 7 -2.82 -1.76 -23.28
C LEU A 7 -1.92 -2.91 -23.74
N ASN A 8 -0.60 -2.79 -23.61
CA ASN A 8 0.33 -3.84 -24.04
C ASN A 8 0.08 -5.19 -23.32
N SER A 9 -0.34 -5.14 -22.04
CA SER A 9 -0.60 -6.34 -21.25
C SER A 9 -1.89 -7.07 -21.67
N ILE A 10 -2.92 -6.31 -22.08
CA ILE A 10 -4.22 -6.86 -22.50
C ILE A 10 -4.33 -7.08 -24.01
N PHE A 11 -3.42 -6.50 -24.80
CA PHE A 11 -3.43 -6.49 -26.26
C PHE A 11 -3.65 -7.87 -26.91
N PRO A 12 -2.93 -8.95 -26.53
CA PRO A 12 -3.11 -10.23 -27.21
C PRO A 12 -4.45 -10.89 -26.91
N GLN A 13 -5.05 -10.63 -25.75
CA GLN A 13 -6.39 -11.10 -25.40
C GLN A 13 -7.47 -10.26 -26.07
N LEU A 14 -7.31 -8.94 -26.08
CA LEU A 14 -8.23 -8.02 -26.76
C LEU A 14 -8.32 -8.35 -28.27
N ARG A 15 -7.19 -8.67 -28.90
CA ARG A 15 -7.15 -9.11 -30.31
C ARG A 15 -7.86 -10.46 -30.55
N LYS A 16 -7.99 -11.31 -29.53
CA LYS A 16 -8.75 -12.58 -29.62
C LYS A 16 -10.25 -12.37 -29.47
N ILE A 17 -10.66 -11.41 -28.63
CA ILE A 17 -12.07 -11.06 -28.40
C ILE A 17 -12.65 -10.38 -29.64
N TYR A 18 -11.95 -9.40 -30.22
CA TYR A 18 -12.41 -8.62 -31.38
C TYR A 18 -11.84 -9.10 -32.71
N LYS A 19 -11.66 -10.42 -32.91
CA LYS A 19 -11.05 -10.97 -34.14
C LYS A 19 -11.72 -10.52 -35.43
N ASP A 20 -13.04 -10.36 -35.39
CA ASP A 20 -13.87 -10.08 -36.56
C ASP A 20 -14.26 -8.60 -36.71
N ASP A 21 -13.88 -7.74 -35.75
CA ASP A 21 -14.21 -6.31 -35.76
C ASP A 21 -12.98 -5.44 -35.44
N GLU A 22 -12.22 -5.11 -36.50
CA GLU A 22 -11.01 -4.30 -36.39
C GLU A 22 -11.31 -2.84 -35.97
N LYS A 23 -12.52 -2.32 -36.24
CA LYS A 23 -12.90 -0.97 -35.84
C LYS A 23 -13.14 -0.90 -34.34
N GLU A 24 -13.88 -1.88 -33.80
CA GLU A 24 -14.11 -1.98 -32.36
C GLU A 24 -12.83 -2.27 -31.58
N PHE A 25 -11.96 -3.13 -32.12
CA PHE A 25 -10.64 -3.36 -31.54
C PHE A 25 -9.84 -2.04 -31.38
N LYS A 26 -9.78 -1.21 -32.42
CA LYS A 26 -9.05 0.07 -32.37
C LYS A 26 -9.68 1.03 -31.38
N ARG A 27 -11.01 1.10 -31.31
CA ARG A 27 -11.74 1.97 -30.37
C ARG A 27 -11.42 1.60 -28.92
N VAL A 28 -11.58 0.33 -28.56
CA VAL A 28 -11.33 -0.17 -27.20
C VAL A 28 -9.84 -0.09 -26.84
N ALA A 29 -8.94 -0.31 -27.79
CA ALA A 29 -7.50 -0.15 -27.56
C ALA A 29 -7.12 1.31 -27.23
N ILE A 30 -7.68 2.29 -27.95
CA ILE A 30 -7.43 3.72 -27.69
C ILE A 30 -7.98 4.12 -26.32
N SER A 31 -9.16 3.64 -25.94
CA SER A 31 -9.73 3.87 -24.61
C SER A 31 -8.85 3.38 -23.46
N ASN A 32 -8.13 2.28 -23.68
CA ASN A 32 -7.23 1.74 -22.67
C ASN A 32 -5.91 2.53 -22.51
N LEU A 33 -5.57 3.42 -23.45
CA LEU A 33 -4.40 4.31 -23.35
C LEU A 33 -4.56 5.44 -22.32
N GLU A 34 -5.75 5.61 -21.78
CA GLU A 34 -6.02 6.61 -20.76
C GLU A 34 -5.16 6.46 -19.50
N PHE A 35 -5.13 7.53 -18.70
CA PHE A 35 -4.36 7.58 -17.48
C PHE A 35 -4.73 6.42 -16.54
N TYR A 36 -3.75 5.60 -16.21
CA TYR A 36 -3.89 4.52 -15.25
C TYR A 36 -2.63 4.40 -14.41
N ASN A 37 -2.73 4.53 -13.11
CA ASN A 37 -1.58 4.48 -12.23
C ASN A 37 -1.91 3.69 -10.97
N THR A 38 -1.39 2.48 -10.89
CA THR A 38 -1.51 1.65 -9.69
C THR A 38 -0.17 1.02 -9.36
N ASN A 39 -0.10 0.42 -8.18
CA ASN A 39 1.05 -0.34 -7.78
C ASN A 39 1.17 -1.61 -8.67
N PRO A 40 2.40 -2.02 -9.06
CA PRO A 40 2.57 -3.18 -9.93
C PRO A 40 2.12 -4.53 -9.36
N GLN A 41 1.82 -4.63 -8.06
CA GLN A 41 1.34 -5.86 -7.42
C GLN A 41 -0.15 -6.13 -7.67
N PRO A 42 -1.10 -5.19 -7.39
CA PRO A 42 -2.52 -5.35 -7.73
C PRO A 42 -2.84 -5.11 -9.21
N TYR A 43 -1.90 -4.61 -10.01
CA TYR A 43 -2.11 -4.34 -11.43
C TYR A 43 -2.80 -5.50 -12.20
N PRO A 44 -2.38 -6.78 -12.07
CA PRO A 44 -3.02 -7.90 -12.77
C PRO A 44 -4.49 -8.10 -12.40
N PHE A 45 -4.92 -7.72 -11.20
CA PHE A 45 -6.31 -7.85 -10.75
C PHE A 45 -7.25 -7.00 -11.61
N VAL A 46 -6.92 -5.71 -11.76
CA VAL A 46 -7.73 -4.77 -12.55
C VAL A 46 -7.70 -5.15 -14.03
N SER A 47 -6.54 -5.50 -14.58
CA SER A 47 -6.44 -5.89 -15.99
C SER A 47 -7.24 -7.16 -16.30
N SER A 48 -7.26 -8.14 -15.39
CA SER A 48 -8.05 -9.36 -15.56
C SER A 48 -9.56 -9.09 -15.49
N ILE A 49 -10.00 -8.20 -14.60
CA ILE A 49 -11.41 -7.78 -14.53
C ILE A 49 -11.81 -7.05 -15.81
N SER A 50 -11.01 -6.07 -16.26
CA SER A 50 -11.30 -5.35 -17.50
C SER A 50 -11.39 -6.29 -18.70
N LEU A 51 -10.49 -7.28 -18.80
CA LEU A 51 -10.55 -8.29 -19.86
C LEU A 51 -11.82 -9.15 -19.78
N ALA A 52 -12.24 -9.59 -18.60
CA ALA A 52 -13.46 -10.37 -18.43
C ALA A 52 -14.72 -9.57 -18.80
N MET A 53 -14.74 -8.26 -18.51
CA MET A 53 -15.83 -7.37 -18.90
C MET A 53 -15.90 -7.19 -20.43
N TYR A 54 -14.76 -7.01 -21.10
CA TYR A 54 -14.71 -6.94 -22.56
C TYR A 54 -15.15 -8.25 -23.22
N ASP A 55 -14.75 -9.40 -22.67
CA ASP A 55 -15.15 -10.73 -23.18
C ASP A 55 -16.66 -10.97 -23.03
N SER A 56 -17.28 -10.36 -22.02
CA SER A 56 -18.73 -10.47 -21.75
C SER A 56 -19.57 -9.45 -22.53
N GLY A 57 -18.95 -8.59 -23.33
CA GLY A 57 -19.65 -7.57 -24.12
C GLY A 57 -20.19 -6.40 -23.30
N GLN A 58 -19.66 -6.15 -22.09
CA GLN A 58 -20.05 -4.99 -21.28
C GLN A 58 -19.60 -3.68 -21.93
N ASN A 59 -20.30 -2.59 -21.60
CA ASN A 59 -19.98 -1.28 -22.15
C ASN A 59 -18.56 -0.84 -21.77
N GLU A 60 -17.95 -0.10 -22.69
CA GLU A 60 -16.62 0.48 -22.50
C GLU A 60 -16.59 1.44 -21.31
N GLU A 61 -17.66 2.22 -21.11
CA GLU A 61 -17.81 3.15 -19.98
C GLU A 61 -17.81 2.43 -18.64
N ASP A 62 -18.51 1.30 -18.50
CA ASP A 62 -18.57 0.53 -17.26
C ASP A 62 -17.19 -0.07 -16.93
N THR A 63 -16.51 -0.60 -17.95
CA THR A 63 -15.16 -1.15 -17.81
C THR A 63 -14.16 -0.07 -17.40
N ARG A 64 -14.26 1.12 -18.02
CA ARG A 64 -13.48 2.30 -17.70
C ARG A 64 -13.76 2.76 -16.27
N ALA A 65 -15.03 2.83 -15.88
CA ALA A 65 -15.45 3.24 -14.56
C ALA A 65 -14.87 2.30 -13.48
N ILE A 66 -14.89 0.98 -13.68
CA ILE A 66 -14.28 0.02 -12.75
C ILE A 66 -12.77 0.25 -12.63
N LYS A 67 -12.10 0.42 -13.77
CA LYS A 67 -10.65 0.69 -13.81
C LYS A 67 -10.29 1.93 -12.99
N PHE A 68 -11.01 3.04 -13.16
CA PHE A 68 -10.74 4.27 -12.40
C PHE A 68 -11.09 4.15 -10.93
N ALA A 69 -12.20 3.48 -10.61
CA ALA A 69 -12.67 3.36 -9.24
C ALA A 69 -11.74 2.47 -8.37
N LEU A 70 -11.17 1.42 -8.96
CA LEU A 70 -10.21 0.55 -8.28
C LEU A 70 -8.77 1.07 -8.28
N MET A 71 -8.41 1.95 -9.22
CA MET A 71 -7.04 2.46 -9.37
C MET A 71 -6.51 3.10 -8.08
N GLY A 72 -7.28 4.01 -7.47
CA GLY A 72 -6.87 4.75 -6.27
C GLY A 72 -6.66 3.86 -5.03
N PRO A 73 -7.68 3.09 -4.61
CA PRO A 73 -7.58 2.24 -3.43
C PRO A 73 -6.48 1.18 -3.55
N LEU A 74 -6.39 0.51 -4.70
CA LEU A 74 -5.37 -0.52 -4.92
C LEU A 74 -3.97 0.07 -5.02
N ALA A 75 -3.82 1.29 -5.57
CA ALA A 75 -2.55 2.01 -5.53
C ALA A 75 -2.09 2.25 -4.09
N GLY A 76 -2.98 2.81 -3.25
CA GLY A 76 -2.68 3.09 -1.85
C GLY A 76 -2.32 1.84 -1.05
N ILE A 77 -3.10 0.76 -1.19
CA ILE A 77 -2.83 -0.52 -0.53
C ILE A 77 -1.52 -1.12 -1.01
N GLY A 78 -1.31 -1.17 -2.33
CA GLY A 78 -0.13 -1.77 -2.93
C GLY A 78 1.14 -1.03 -2.54
N ASP A 79 1.11 0.31 -2.51
CA ASP A 79 2.26 1.10 -2.07
C ASP A 79 2.55 0.91 -0.58
N ALA A 80 1.52 0.94 0.27
CA ALA A 80 1.66 0.69 1.70
C ALA A 80 2.25 -0.69 2.01
N LEU A 81 1.73 -1.74 1.38
CA LEU A 81 2.18 -3.12 1.63
C LEU A 81 3.53 -3.41 0.97
N SER A 82 3.75 -3.02 -0.28
CA SER A 82 4.97 -3.38 -1.01
C SER A 82 6.17 -2.52 -0.61
N GLN A 83 5.98 -1.19 -0.54
CA GLN A 83 7.10 -0.27 -0.32
C GLN A 83 7.37 -0.05 1.17
N PHE A 84 6.33 0.00 2.01
CA PHE A 84 6.48 0.28 3.44
C PHE A 84 6.35 -0.96 4.32
N GLY A 85 5.69 -2.03 3.85
CA GLY A 85 5.58 -3.30 4.56
C GLY A 85 6.69 -4.29 4.23
N LEU A 86 6.59 -4.90 3.04
CA LEU A 86 7.44 -6.00 2.60
C LEU A 86 8.91 -5.59 2.48
N ALA A 87 9.22 -4.53 1.74
CA ALA A 87 10.60 -4.14 1.49
C ALA A 87 11.38 -3.84 2.79
N PRO A 88 10.87 -3.05 3.76
CA PRO A 88 11.58 -2.77 5.00
C PRO A 88 11.72 -4.00 5.90
N VAL A 89 10.69 -4.85 5.98
CA VAL A 89 10.75 -6.08 6.80
C VAL A 89 11.82 -7.02 6.26
N PHE A 90 11.77 -7.35 4.96
CA PHE A 90 12.77 -8.22 4.34
C PHE A 90 14.16 -7.59 4.38
N SER A 91 14.27 -6.28 4.09
CA SER A 91 15.55 -5.59 4.15
C SER A 91 16.13 -5.62 5.56
N SER A 92 15.33 -5.45 6.60
CA SER A 92 15.80 -5.47 8.00
C SER A 92 16.30 -6.86 8.40
N ILE A 93 15.56 -7.92 8.03
CA ILE A 93 15.93 -9.31 8.32
C ILE A 93 17.24 -9.65 7.62
N PHE A 94 17.32 -9.45 6.30
CA PHE A 94 18.48 -9.86 5.52
C PHE A 94 19.69 -8.96 5.72
N ALA A 95 19.50 -7.67 6.03
CA ALA A 95 20.61 -6.81 6.47
C ALA A 95 21.20 -7.30 7.80
N SER A 96 20.38 -7.69 8.77
CA SER A 96 20.85 -8.26 10.03
C SER A 96 21.67 -9.54 9.81
N LEU A 97 21.22 -10.42 8.91
CA LEU A 97 21.95 -11.64 8.54
C LEU A 97 23.28 -11.32 7.83
N ALA A 98 23.28 -10.32 6.93
CA ALA A 98 24.50 -9.88 6.27
C ALA A 98 25.54 -9.31 7.24
N LEU A 99 25.09 -8.54 8.25
CA LEU A 99 25.95 -8.00 9.32
C LEU A 99 26.56 -9.12 10.19
N GLN A 100 25.90 -10.26 10.31
CA GLN A 100 26.43 -11.46 10.98
C GLN A 100 27.46 -12.24 10.13
N GLY A 101 27.83 -11.72 8.95
CA GLY A 101 28.84 -12.32 8.07
C GLY A 101 28.28 -13.31 7.05
N MET A 102 26.95 -13.44 6.93
CA MET A 102 26.33 -14.37 5.99
C MET A 102 26.29 -13.78 4.57
N THR A 103 27.28 -14.14 3.75
CA THR A 103 27.45 -13.64 2.37
C THR A 103 26.32 -14.03 1.41
N TRP A 104 25.51 -15.04 1.74
CA TRP A 104 24.34 -15.44 0.94
C TRP A 104 23.10 -14.57 1.21
N ALA A 105 23.08 -13.78 2.28
CA ALA A 105 21.90 -13.01 2.69
C ALA A 105 21.37 -12.04 1.61
N PRO A 106 22.21 -11.32 0.83
CA PRO A 106 21.72 -10.46 -0.26
C PRO A 106 21.04 -11.25 -1.40
N ILE A 107 21.54 -12.45 -1.72
CA ILE A 107 20.96 -13.30 -2.75
C ILE A 107 19.60 -13.82 -2.30
N ALA A 108 19.50 -14.27 -1.04
CA ALA A 108 18.24 -14.71 -0.47
C ALA A 108 17.21 -13.58 -0.36
N PHE A 109 17.63 -12.36 -0.01
CA PHE A 109 16.77 -11.18 -0.07
C PHE A 109 16.12 -11.00 -1.44
N PHE A 110 16.93 -11.05 -2.50
CA PHE A 110 16.44 -10.91 -3.87
C PHE A 110 15.46 -12.03 -4.25
N LEU A 111 15.81 -13.29 -3.96
CA LEU A 111 14.97 -14.45 -4.26
C LEU A 111 13.63 -14.41 -3.50
N CYS A 112 13.65 -14.07 -2.21
CA CYS A 112 12.44 -13.96 -1.40
C CYS A 112 11.53 -12.83 -1.88
N LEU A 113 12.08 -11.64 -2.14
CA LEU A 113 11.28 -10.52 -2.65
C LEU A 113 10.71 -10.81 -4.03
N PHE A 114 11.51 -11.41 -4.93
CA PHE A 114 11.04 -11.81 -6.24
C PHE A 114 9.93 -12.85 -6.14
N GLY A 115 10.14 -13.91 -5.34
CA GLY A 115 9.15 -14.97 -5.14
C GLY A 115 7.82 -14.48 -4.58
N ILE A 116 7.87 -13.63 -3.55
CA ILE A 116 6.64 -13.06 -2.94
C ILE A 116 5.94 -12.11 -3.90
N THR A 117 6.69 -11.21 -4.54
CA THR A 117 6.14 -10.28 -5.55
C THR A 117 5.49 -11.02 -6.71
N PHE A 118 6.17 -12.06 -7.22
CA PHE A 118 5.64 -12.89 -8.29
C PHE A 118 4.40 -13.68 -7.86
N GLY A 119 4.41 -14.25 -6.65
CA GLY A 119 3.28 -14.96 -6.07
C GLY A 119 2.06 -14.05 -5.88
N VAL A 120 2.24 -12.86 -5.31
CA VAL A 120 1.16 -11.88 -5.12
C VAL A 120 0.59 -11.43 -6.47
N ARG A 121 1.43 -11.12 -7.45
CA ARG A 121 0.97 -10.77 -8.81
C ARG A 121 0.15 -11.88 -9.46
N SER A 122 0.64 -13.11 -9.39
CA SER A 122 -0.03 -14.27 -9.98
C SER A 122 -1.37 -14.53 -9.30
N LEU A 123 -1.41 -14.43 -7.96
CA LEU A 123 -2.63 -14.54 -7.18
C LEU A 123 -3.63 -13.43 -7.52
N MET A 124 -3.17 -12.17 -7.60
CA MET A 124 -4.01 -11.03 -7.98
C MET A 124 -4.59 -11.20 -9.39
N GLY A 125 -3.80 -11.72 -10.34
CA GLY A 125 -4.27 -12.02 -11.68
C GLY A 125 -5.35 -13.10 -11.69
N TYR A 126 -5.17 -14.18 -10.93
CA TYR A 126 -6.15 -15.26 -10.79
C TYR A 126 -7.43 -14.80 -10.10
N LEU A 127 -7.32 -14.04 -9.00
CA LEU A 127 -8.46 -13.48 -8.28
C LEU A 127 -9.23 -12.50 -9.17
N GLY A 128 -8.53 -11.66 -9.93
CA GLY A 128 -9.16 -10.73 -10.86
C GLY A 128 -9.92 -11.45 -11.96
N TRP A 129 -9.37 -12.55 -12.49
CA TRP A 129 -10.07 -13.38 -13.48
C TRP A 129 -11.30 -14.06 -12.88
N LYS A 130 -11.17 -14.63 -11.68
CA LYS A 130 -12.28 -15.32 -10.99
C LYS A 130 -13.41 -14.36 -10.63
N VAL A 131 -13.09 -13.18 -10.09
CA VAL A 131 -14.08 -12.15 -9.76
C VAL A 131 -14.69 -11.57 -11.03
N GLY A 132 -13.85 -11.27 -12.03
CA GLY A 132 -14.28 -10.80 -13.34
C GLY A 132 -15.31 -11.75 -13.94
N THR A 133 -14.96 -13.01 -14.15
CA THR A 133 -15.84 -13.99 -14.82
C THR A 133 -17.07 -14.42 -14.00
N SER A 134 -16.99 -14.41 -12.67
CA SER A 134 -18.09 -14.90 -11.82
C SER A 134 -19.13 -13.84 -11.45
N ILE A 135 -18.80 -12.54 -11.52
CA ILE A 135 -19.60 -11.46 -10.91
C ILE A 135 -19.74 -10.26 -11.88
N ILE A 136 -19.58 -10.43 -13.20
CA ILE A 136 -19.64 -9.35 -14.21
C ILE A 136 -20.84 -8.41 -14.00
N ASP A 137 -22.06 -8.96 -13.87
CA ASP A 137 -23.27 -8.14 -13.84
C ASP A 137 -23.39 -7.33 -12.54
N THR A 138 -23.02 -7.95 -11.41
CA THR A 138 -23.02 -7.25 -10.11
C THR A 138 -21.87 -6.25 -10.00
N LEU A 139 -20.76 -6.47 -10.71
CA LEU A 139 -19.63 -5.52 -10.78
C LEU A 139 -20.05 -4.20 -11.42
N SER A 140 -20.85 -4.26 -12.49
CA SER A 140 -21.39 -3.07 -13.15
C SER A 140 -22.43 -2.37 -12.28
N ASP A 141 -23.41 -3.10 -11.74
CA ASP A 141 -24.51 -2.53 -10.96
C ASP A 141 -24.08 -1.95 -9.60
N ARG A 142 -23.02 -2.49 -8.98
CA ARG A 142 -22.57 -2.11 -7.62
C ARG A 142 -21.17 -1.50 -7.61
N MET A 143 -20.76 -0.93 -8.73
CA MET A 143 -19.41 -0.41 -8.92
C MET A 143 -18.98 0.60 -7.86
N ALA A 144 -19.88 1.54 -7.51
CA ALA A 144 -19.63 2.55 -6.49
C ALA A 144 -19.40 1.93 -5.10
N SER A 145 -20.23 0.96 -4.71
CA SER A 145 -20.09 0.26 -3.43
C SER A 145 -18.79 -0.55 -3.35
N ILE A 146 -18.39 -1.21 -4.45
CA ILE A 146 -17.12 -1.96 -4.51
C ILE A 146 -15.94 -1.00 -4.31
N ALA A 147 -15.97 0.16 -4.97
CA ALA A 147 -14.91 1.17 -4.85
C ALA A 147 -14.85 1.77 -3.43
N GLU A 148 -15.99 2.02 -2.81
CA GLU A 148 -16.07 2.53 -1.45
C GLU A 148 -15.55 1.51 -0.43
N ILE A 149 -15.90 0.23 -0.58
CA ILE A 149 -15.37 -0.87 0.25
C ILE A 149 -13.86 -0.97 0.08
N ALA A 150 -13.36 -0.97 -1.17
CA ALA A 150 -11.94 -1.01 -1.46
C ALA A 150 -11.19 0.20 -0.85
N SER A 151 -11.77 1.40 -0.94
CA SER A 151 -11.22 2.63 -0.35
C SER A 151 -11.16 2.55 1.17
N THR A 152 -12.23 2.05 1.80
CA THR A 152 -12.33 1.90 3.26
C THR A 152 -11.32 0.88 3.78
N LEU A 153 -11.22 -0.28 3.11
CA LEU A 153 -10.21 -1.28 3.42
C LEU A 153 -8.80 -0.73 3.24
N GLY A 154 -8.58 0.02 2.15
CA GLY A 154 -7.28 0.62 1.87
C GLY A 154 -6.84 1.64 2.92
N LEU A 155 -7.74 2.55 3.30
CA LEU A 155 -7.48 3.51 4.35
C LEU A 155 -7.19 2.82 5.69
N THR A 156 -7.94 1.74 6.01
CA THR A 156 -7.74 0.97 7.24
C THR A 156 -6.35 0.32 7.28
N VAL A 157 -5.92 -0.29 6.17
CA VAL A 157 -4.58 -0.91 6.07
C VAL A 157 -3.48 0.14 6.20
N ILE A 158 -3.60 1.27 5.50
CA ILE A 158 -2.62 2.36 5.56
C ILE A 158 -2.53 2.93 6.98
N ALA A 159 -3.66 3.13 7.66
CA ALA A 159 -3.70 3.61 9.03
C ALA A 159 -3.00 2.62 10.00
N GLY A 160 -3.30 1.32 9.89
CA GLY A 160 -2.68 0.29 10.72
C GLY A 160 -1.16 0.18 10.51
N LEU A 161 -0.69 0.25 9.27
CA LEU A 161 0.73 0.24 8.95
C LEU A 161 1.44 1.49 9.45
N SER A 162 0.82 2.66 9.32
CA SER A 162 1.39 3.93 9.82
C SER A 162 1.69 3.87 11.31
N VAL A 163 0.78 3.30 12.11
CA VAL A 163 0.95 3.13 13.55
C VAL A 163 1.99 2.05 13.89
N SER A 164 2.05 0.97 13.11
CA SER A 164 2.95 -0.16 13.37
C SER A 164 4.42 0.17 13.11
N PHE A 165 4.70 1.02 12.11
CA PHE A 165 6.07 1.39 11.72
C PHE A 165 6.63 2.61 12.47
N VAL A 166 5.77 3.46 13.02
CA VAL A 166 6.19 4.63 13.80
C VAL A 166 6.46 4.19 15.24
N LYS A 167 7.75 4.02 15.58
CA LYS A 167 8.19 3.74 16.96
C LYS A 167 8.61 5.05 17.63
N VAL A 168 7.80 5.50 18.59
CA VAL A 168 8.14 6.62 19.47
C VAL A 168 8.31 6.06 20.87
N ASN A 169 9.57 5.95 21.32
CA ASN A 169 9.89 5.52 22.69
C ASN A 169 10.23 6.76 23.52
N LEU A 170 9.41 7.05 24.53
CA LEU A 170 9.70 8.08 25.51
C LEU A 170 10.75 7.54 26.49
N ALA A 171 11.81 8.32 26.72
CA ALA A 171 12.84 8.02 27.70
C ALA A 171 12.39 8.32 29.15
N TRP A 172 11.21 8.93 29.35
CA TRP A 172 10.70 9.35 30.66
C TRP A 172 10.29 8.13 31.50
N GLN A 173 11.23 7.72 32.35
CA GLN A 173 11.04 6.70 33.37
C GLN A 173 10.82 7.40 34.72
N TYR A 174 9.64 7.23 35.32
CA TYR A 174 9.40 7.63 36.71
C TYR A 174 9.73 6.44 37.61
N THR A 175 10.72 6.59 38.48
CA THR A 175 11.00 5.62 39.54
C THR A 175 10.08 5.91 40.71
N GLN A 176 9.18 4.99 41.06
CA GLN A 176 8.44 5.01 42.32
C GLN A 176 8.83 3.78 43.14
N VAL A 177 9.23 3.99 44.40
CA VAL A 177 9.54 2.90 45.34
C VAL A 177 8.28 2.63 46.16
N ILE A 178 7.61 1.50 45.89
CA ILE A 178 6.55 0.98 46.77
C ILE A 178 7.06 -0.33 47.38
N LYS A 179 7.22 -0.35 48.72
CA LYS A 179 7.62 -1.53 49.52
C LYS A 179 8.97 -2.18 49.13
N GLY A 180 10.04 -1.40 49.02
CA GLY A 180 11.41 -1.95 48.98
C GLY A 180 11.79 -2.75 47.72
N LYS A 181 10.98 -2.68 46.65
CA LYS A 181 11.36 -3.14 45.30
C LYS A 181 11.20 -1.98 44.32
N THR A 182 12.28 -1.63 43.65
CA THR A 182 12.34 -0.56 42.65
C THR A 182 11.53 -1.00 41.41
N GLN A 183 10.31 -0.51 41.26
CA GLN A 183 9.57 -0.64 40.01
C GLN A 183 9.70 0.66 39.23
N VAL A 184 10.47 0.58 38.15
CA VAL A 184 10.56 1.64 37.14
C VAL A 184 9.25 1.64 36.37
N VAL A 185 8.36 2.59 36.67
CA VAL A 185 7.10 2.74 35.93
C VAL A 185 7.35 3.78 34.85
N ALA A 186 7.61 3.31 33.63
CA ALA A 186 7.69 4.20 32.48
C ALA A 186 6.35 4.90 32.28
N VAL A 187 6.36 6.23 32.07
CA VAL A 187 5.16 7.01 31.75
C VAL A 187 4.45 6.45 30.51
N GLN A 188 5.24 5.83 29.61
CA GLN A 188 4.77 5.07 28.47
C GLN A 188 3.85 3.90 28.84
N THR A 189 4.08 3.19 29.95
CA THR A 189 3.23 2.06 30.38
C THR A 189 1.87 2.52 30.92
N ILE A 190 1.77 3.76 31.42
CA ILE A 190 0.48 4.35 31.86
C ILE A 190 -0.30 4.85 30.65
N LEU A 191 0.38 5.53 29.72
CA LEU A 191 -0.21 5.99 28.46
C LEU A 191 -0.68 4.81 27.58
N ASP A 192 0.14 3.77 27.43
CA ASP A 192 -0.20 2.55 26.68
C ASP A 192 -1.35 1.75 27.33
N LYS A 193 -1.60 1.92 28.64
CA LYS A 193 -2.76 1.34 29.34
C LYS A 193 -4.06 2.11 29.10
N ILE A 194 -3.99 3.41 28.81
CA ILE A 194 -5.16 4.24 28.49
C ILE A 194 -5.49 4.13 27.00
N MET A 195 -4.47 4.23 26.14
CA MET A 195 -4.58 4.04 24.69
C MET A 195 -3.24 3.58 24.12
N PRO A 196 -3.12 2.31 23.65
CA PRO A 196 -1.91 1.85 22.99
C PRO A 196 -1.68 2.67 21.70
N PHE A 197 -0.42 3.07 21.46
CA PHE A 197 0.01 3.83 20.28
C PHE A 197 -0.48 5.27 20.12
N MET A 198 -0.89 5.94 21.21
CA MET A 198 -1.33 7.34 21.17
C MET A 198 -0.28 8.30 20.57
N LEU A 199 1.00 8.11 20.90
CA LEU A 199 2.10 8.98 20.42
C LEU A 199 2.38 8.82 18.92
N PRO A 200 2.51 7.59 18.37
CA PRO A 200 2.56 7.37 16.93
C PRO A 200 1.39 8.02 16.18
N ILE A 201 0.16 7.94 16.71
CA ILE A 201 -1.03 8.53 16.11
C ILE A 201 -0.92 10.07 16.07
N LEU A 202 -0.56 10.69 17.20
CA LEU A 202 -0.39 12.15 17.29
C LEU A 202 0.68 12.65 16.33
N LEU A 203 1.82 11.96 16.23
CA LEU A 203 2.89 12.34 15.31
C LEU A 203 2.44 12.20 13.85
N THR A 204 1.77 11.09 13.52
CA THR A 204 1.22 10.85 12.17
C THR A 204 0.22 11.94 11.79
N TYR A 205 -0.69 12.30 12.71
CA TYR A 205 -1.64 13.39 12.51
C TYR A 205 -0.93 14.75 12.36
N PHE A 206 0.09 15.03 13.16
CA PHE A 206 0.87 16.26 13.05
C PHE A 206 1.56 16.39 11.69
N VAL A 207 2.17 15.32 11.19
CA VAL A 207 2.77 15.27 9.85
C VAL A 207 1.69 15.46 8.77
N TYR A 208 0.55 14.77 8.89
CA TYR A 208 -0.57 14.94 7.97
C TYR A 208 -1.08 16.40 7.94
N TRP A 209 -1.18 17.05 9.09
CA TRP A 209 -1.57 18.45 9.21
C TRP A 209 -0.57 19.40 8.54
N LEU A 210 0.75 19.17 8.69
CA LEU A 210 1.79 19.96 8.02
C LEU A 210 1.72 19.84 6.48
N ILE A 211 1.41 18.65 5.97
CA ILE A 211 1.26 18.44 4.53
C ILE A 211 -0.01 19.12 4.01
N THR A 212 -1.14 18.91 4.66
CA THR A 212 -2.45 19.36 4.15
C THR A 212 -2.71 20.85 4.36
N LYS A 213 -2.40 21.39 5.54
CA LYS A 213 -2.67 22.80 5.89
C LYS A 213 -1.51 23.71 5.52
N LYS A 214 -0.28 23.31 5.81
CA LYS A 214 0.91 24.13 5.53
C LYS A 214 1.54 23.86 4.16
N LYS A 215 1.13 22.81 3.43
CA LYS A 215 1.68 22.42 2.12
C LYS A 215 3.21 22.29 2.14
N TRP A 216 3.76 21.81 3.25
CA TRP A 216 5.21 21.61 3.35
C TRP A 216 5.66 20.45 2.49
N THR A 217 6.80 20.64 1.81
CA THR A 217 7.48 19.58 1.06
C THR A 217 8.02 18.53 2.00
N VAL A 218 8.02 17.25 1.58
CA VAL A 218 8.51 16.09 2.35
C VAL A 218 9.89 16.35 2.98
N TYR A 219 10.83 16.93 2.23
CA TYR A 219 12.17 17.27 2.75
C TYR A 219 12.17 18.16 3.99
N LYS A 220 11.29 19.18 4.04
CA LYS A 220 11.18 20.09 5.19
C LYS A 220 10.66 19.37 6.43
N ILE A 221 9.72 18.44 6.23
CA ILE A 221 9.15 17.64 7.32
C ILE A 221 10.20 16.69 7.87
N VAL A 222 10.94 16.00 7.00
CA VAL A 222 12.05 15.11 7.42
C VAL A 222 13.09 15.88 8.23
N ILE A 223 13.51 17.06 7.77
CA ILE A 223 14.46 17.90 8.50
C ILE A 223 13.89 18.35 9.85
N LEU A 224 12.63 18.78 9.91
CA LEU A 224 11.98 19.15 11.17
C LEU A 224 11.94 17.98 12.15
N LEU A 225 11.53 16.79 11.70
CA LEU A 225 11.46 15.60 12.54
C LEU A 225 12.84 15.16 13.02
N PHE A 226 13.86 15.29 12.17
CA PHE A 226 15.24 15.00 12.54
C PHE A 226 15.76 15.95 13.62
N VAL A 227 15.61 17.27 13.41
CA VAL A 227 16.03 18.29 14.38
C VAL A 227 15.26 18.15 15.68
N ALA A 228 13.94 17.95 15.62
CA ALA A 228 13.10 17.73 16.78
C ALA A 228 13.49 16.44 17.53
N GLY A 229 13.76 15.35 16.81
CA GLY A 229 14.21 14.08 17.39
C GLY A 229 15.54 14.22 18.14
N VAL A 230 16.52 14.89 17.55
CA VAL A 230 17.83 15.17 18.18
C VAL A 230 17.67 16.06 19.41
N ALA A 231 16.88 17.14 19.31
CA ALA A 231 16.64 18.04 20.43
C ALA A 231 15.91 17.35 21.60
N LEU A 232 14.88 16.56 21.30
CA LEU A 232 14.12 15.80 22.29
C LEU A 232 14.93 14.65 22.90
N SER A 233 15.86 14.05 22.15
CA SER A 233 16.81 13.07 22.68
C SER A 233 17.83 13.73 23.61
N PHE A 234 18.36 14.90 23.24
CA PHE A 234 19.27 15.68 24.09
C PHE A 234 18.61 16.16 25.39
N LEU A 235 17.32 16.50 25.35
CA LEU A 235 16.50 16.84 26.52
C LEU A 235 16.07 15.61 27.34
N GLY A 236 16.46 14.39 26.95
CA GLY A 236 16.12 13.16 27.67
C GLY A 236 14.63 12.78 27.58
N VAL A 237 13.90 13.30 26.59
CA VAL A 237 12.47 13.04 26.36
C VAL A 237 12.23 11.80 25.50
N LEU A 238 13.08 11.57 24.50
CA LEU A 238 13.00 10.43 23.57
C LEU A 238 14.25 9.55 23.67
N LYS A 239 14.06 8.23 23.51
CA LYS A 239 15.14 7.22 23.49
C LYS A 239 15.27 6.55 22.13
#